data_AF-A0A6M0F7Z8-F1
#
_entry.id   AF-A0A6M0F7Z8-F1
#
_cell.length_a   1.000
_cell.length_b   1.000
_cell.length_c   1.000
_cell.angle_alpha   90.00
_cell.angle_beta   90.00
_cell.angle_gamma   90.00
#
_symmetry.space_group_name_H-M   'P 1'
#
loop_
_entity.id
_entity.type
_entity.pdbx_description
1 polymer ?
#
loop_
_entity_poly.entity_id
_entity_poly.type
_entity_poly.pdbx_seq_one_letter_code
_entity_poly.pdbx_strand_id
1 'polypeptide(L)'
;MLKTVRDWTPWTKVLLITLMIMMLGLSACGGGRSLDQSSDVVQRMREVSPPRVIQSLTALIETGQTSIRPSVDIVFPKADQVLDDDTVSVGLDVNGLSLFQDEMFGLGPHLNLLLDNEFYAAVYDVAQPLVLTDLAPG
;
A
#
# COMPACT_ATOMS: atom_id res chain seq x y z
N MET A 1 -53.44 -49.94 23.90
CA MET A 1 -53.34 -50.06 22.44
C MET A 1 -52.25 -49.12 21.95
N LEU A 2 -51.21 -49.69 21.34
CA LEU A 2 -50.07 -48.99 20.75
C LEU A 2 -50.52 -48.10 19.58
N LYS A 3 -49.89 -46.92 19.43
CA LYS A 3 -49.26 -46.49 18.17
C LYS A 3 -48.50 -45.17 18.37
N THR A 4 -47.22 -45.31 18.68
CA THR A 4 -46.20 -44.29 18.45
C THR A 4 -45.91 -44.26 16.95
N VAL A 5 -46.53 -43.34 16.21
CA VAL A 5 -46.08 -43.02 14.85
C VAL A 5 -45.19 -41.79 14.99
N ARG A 6 -43.90 -42.10 15.09
CA ARG A 6 -42.81 -41.16 15.23
C ARG A 6 -42.59 -40.53 13.85
N ASP A 7 -43.23 -39.39 13.61
CA ASP A 7 -43.16 -38.61 12.37
C ASP A 7 -41.74 -38.05 12.17
N TRP A 8 -40.88 -38.82 11.50
CA TRP A 8 -39.52 -38.43 11.07
C TRP A 8 -39.51 -37.84 9.65
N THR A 9 -40.66 -37.39 9.18
CA THR A 9 -40.88 -36.84 7.85
C THR A 9 -40.42 -35.40 7.60
N PRO A 10 -40.06 -34.53 8.58
CA PRO A 10 -39.54 -33.21 8.22
C PRO A 10 -38.09 -33.29 7.74
N TRP A 11 -37.26 -34.10 8.40
CA TRP A 11 -35.83 -34.18 8.09
C TRP A 11 -35.54 -34.94 6.80
N THR A 12 -36.33 -35.97 6.47
CA THR A 12 -36.22 -36.67 5.18
C THR A 12 -36.64 -35.78 4.01
N LYS A 13 -37.66 -34.92 4.19
CA LYS A 13 -38.06 -33.92 3.18
C LYS A 13 -37.02 -32.82 3.02
N VAL A 14 -36.43 -32.35 4.12
CA VAL A 14 -35.33 -31.37 4.08
C VAL A 14 -34.10 -31.95 3.37
N LEU A 15 -33.73 -33.20 3.65
CA LEU A 15 -32.62 -33.89 3.00
C LEU A 15 -32.87 -34.12 1.49
N LEU A 16 -34.11 -34.43 1.09
CA LEU A 16 -34.48 -34.55 -0.32
C LEU A 16 -34.43 -33.20 -1.05
N ILE A 17 -34.86 -32.12 -0.41
CA ILE A 17 -34.83 -30.77 -1.00
C ILE A 17 -33.38 -30.28 -1.16
N THR A 18 -32.51 -30.48 -0.16
CA THR A 18 -31.09 -30.11 -0.28
C THR A 18 -30.36 -30.91 -1.35
N LEU A 19 -30.65 -32.21 -1.50
CA LEU A 19 -30.09 -33.02 -2.58
C LEU A 19 -30.55 -32.55 -3.97
N MET A 20 -31.82 -32.14 -4.10
CA MET A 20 -32.36 -31.62 -5.35
C MET A 20 -31.70 -30.28 -5.74
N ILE A 21 -31.47 -29.38 -4.78
CA ILE A 21 -30.79 -28.09 -5.01
C ILE A 21 -29.32 -28.33 -5.39
N MET A 22 -28.65 -29.30 -4.78
CA MET A 22 -27.26 -29.65 -5.10
C MET A 22 -27.11 -30.14 -6.55
N MET A 23 -28.08 -30.92 -7.05
CA MET A 23 -28.10 -31.40 -8.44
C MET A 23 -28.40 -30.28 -9.45
N LEU A 24 -29.22 -29.30 -9.07
CA LEU A 24 -29.49 -28.10 -9.88
C LEU A 24 -28.25 -27.18 -9.99
N GLY A 25 -27.29 -27.25 -9.05
CA GLY A 25 -26.06 -26.45 -9.05
C GLY A 25 -24.94 -26.97 -9.96
N LEU A 26 -24.97 -28.26 -10.34
CA LEU A 26 -23.93 -28.88 -11.18
C LEU A 26 -24.16 -28.66 -12.69
N SER A 27 -25.26 -28.01 -13.07
CA SER A 27 -25.50 -27.52 -14.44
C SER A 27 -24.99 -26.10 -14.66
N ALA A 28 -23.98 -25.65 -13.91
CA ALA A 28 -23.08 -24.58 -14.35
C ALA A 28 -22.05 -25.17 -15.31
N CYS A 29 -22.55 -25.64 -16.46
CA CYS A 29 -21.73 -26.04 -17.58
C CYS A 29 -20.97 -24.80 -18.08
N GLY A 30 -19.68 -25.00 -18.39
CA GLY A 30 -18.78 -24.02 -18.99
C GLY A 30 -19.24 -23.58 -20.37
N GLY A 31 -20.28 -22.76 -20.42
CA GLY A 31 -20.53 -21.87 -21.54
C GLY A 31 -19.56 -20.71 -21.41
N GLY A 32 -18.57 -20.66 -22.29
CA GLY A 32 -17.81 -19.44 -22.57
C GLY A 32 -18.77 -18.37 -23.06
N ARG A 33 -19.42 -17.71 -22.11
CA ARG A 33 -20.12 -16.46 -22.33
C ARG A 33 -19.02 -15.46 -22.62
N SER A 34 -18.75 -15.21 -23.90
CA SER A 34 -18.11 -13.96 -24.28
C SER A 34 -18.89 -12.87 -23.56
N LEU A 35 -18.24 -12.25 -22.59
CA LEU A 35 -18.67 -11.01 -21.95
C LEU A 35 -18.59 -9.91 -23.01
N ASP A 36 -19.39 -10.02 -24.05
CA ASP A 36 -19.62 -8.97 -25.01
C ASP A 36 -20.98 -8.32 -24.69
N GLN A 37 -21.15 -7.90 -23.44
CA GLN A 37 -22.12 -6.85 -23.13
C GLN A 37 -21.89 -6.24 -21.75
N SER A 38 -20.84 -5.41 -21.68
CA SER A 38 -20.80 -4.18 -20.87
C SER A 38 -19.65 -3.32 -21.40
N SER A 39 -19.67 -3.01 -22.69
CA SER A 39 -18.74 -2.07 -23.34
C SER A 39 -19.42 -0.80 -23.85
N ASP A 40 -20.70 -0.60 -23.57
CA ASP A 40 -21.48 0.52 -24.13
C ASP A 40 -21.37 1.84 -23.33
N VAL A 41 -20.45 1.90 -22.35
CA VAL A 41 -20.02 3.16 -21.70
C VAL A 41 -18.53 3.43 -21.92
N VAL A 42 -17.79 2.53 -22.57
CA VAL A 42 -16.31 2.64 -22.67
C VAL A 42 -15.84 3.37 -23.94
N GLN A 43 -16.71 3.64 -24.91
CA GLN A 43 -16.29 4.26 -26.17
C GLN A 43 -16.60 5.76 -26.25
N ARG A 44 -15.77 6.56 -25.58
CA ARG A 44 -15.46 7.94 -26.02
C ARG A 44 -14.25 8.57 -25.33
N MET A 45 -13.50 7.83 -24.51
CA MET A 45 -12.20 8.28 -24.06
C MET A 45 -11.17 7.83 -25.08
N ARG A 46 -10.73 8.76 -25.92
CA ARG A 46 -9.57 8.56 -26.79
C ARG A 46 -8.34 8.92 -25.98
N GLU A 47 -7.44 7.97 -25.81
CA GLU A 47 -6.12 8.28 -25.26
C GLU A 47 -5.44 9.30 -26.19
N VAL A 48 -5.01 10.41 -25.60
CA VAL A 48 -4.27 11.45 -26.31
C VAL A 48 -2.86 11.47 -25.73
N SER A 49 -1.89 11.69 -26.60
CA SER A 49 -0.51 11.83 -26.15
C SER A 49 -0.37 13.03 -25.20
N PRO A 50 0.53 12.96 -24.20
CA PRO A 50 0.77 14.08 -23.30
C PRO A 50 1.11 15.37 -24.08
N PRO A 51 0.70 16.56 -23.61
CA PRO A 51 1.07 17.81 -24.28
C PRO A 51 2.59 17.98 -24.40
N ARG A 52 3.07 18.62 -25.47
CA ARG A 52 4.52 18.79 -25.73
C ARG A 52 5.27 19.39 -24.54
N VAL A 53 4.65 20.34 -23.82
CA VAL A 53 5.24 20.98 -22.63
C VAL A 53 5.57 19.94 -21.56
N ILE A 54 4.67 19.00 -21.29
CA ILE A 54 4.88 17.91 -20.33
C ILE A 54 5.95 16.94 -20.84
N GLN A 55 5.94 16.61 -22.14
CA GLN A 55 6.99 15.77 -22.74
C GLN A 55 8.38 16.40 -22.63
N SER A 56 8.50 17.72 -22.82
CA SER A 56 9.75 18.46 -22.66
C SER A 56 10.22 18.49 -21.20
N LEU A 57 9.30 18.61 -20.25
CA LEU A 57 9.61 18.50 -18.81
C LEU A 57 10.17 17.12 -18.47
N THR A 58 9.54 16.04 -18.94
CA THR A 58 10.07 14.68 -18.75
C THR A 58 11.49 14.54 -19.30
N ALA A 59 11.73 15.01 -20.52
CA ALA A 59 13.06 14.96 -21.11
C ALA A 59 14.10 15.77 -20.30
N LEU A 60 13.73 16.94 -19.75
CA LEU A 60 14.61 17.74 -18.89
C LEU A 60 14.93 17.03 -17.56
N ILE A 61 13.93 16.36 -16.97
CA ILE A 61 14.09 15.58 -15.74
C ILE A 61 15.02 14.39 -15.99
N GLU A 62 14.87 13.72 -17.13
CA GLU A 62 15.64 12.54 -17.50
C GLU A 62 17.08 12.87 -17.92
N THR A 63 17.35 14.05 -18.47
CA THR A 63 18.65 14.36 -19.12
C THR A 63 19.48 15.46 -18.45
N GLY A 64 18.88 16.41 -17.73
CA GLY A 64 19.51 17.73 -17.55
C GLY A 64 19.85 18.18 -16.14
N GLN A 65 18.96 17.99 -15.16
CA GLN A 65 19.12 18.59 -13.83
C GLN A 65 18.44 17.81 -12.69
N THR A 66 17.63 16.80 -13.03
CA THR A 66 16.79 16.06 -12.08
C THR A 66 17.03 14.54 -12.12
N SER A 67 18.06 14.07 -12.85
CA SER A 67 18.46 12.65 -12.88
C SER A 67 19.22 12.20 -11.62
N ILE A 68 19.43 13.12 -10.67
CA ILE A 68 20.07 12.83 -9.39
C ILE A 68 19.07 12.01 -8.57
N ARG A 69 19.41 10.74 -8.29
CA ARG A 69 18.61 9.88 -7.42
C ARG A 69 19.00 10.18 -5.98
N PRO A 70 18.08 10.67 -5.14
CA PRO A 70 18.40 10.93 -3.75
C PRO A 70 18.68 9.63 -3.02
N SER A 71 19.71 9.62 -2.18
CA SER A 71 20.04 8.51 -1.29
C SER A 71 20.19 9.02 0.13
N VAL A 72 19.85 8.16 1.09
CA VAL A 72 19.96 8.43 2.51
C VAL A 72 20.72 7.30 3.15
N ASP A 73 21.77 7.64 3.87
CA ASP A 73 22.58 6.70 4.63
C ASP A 73 22.44 6.99 6.13
N ILE A 74 22.38 5.94 6.95
CA ILE A 74 22.42 6.06 8.39
C ILE A 74 23.89 6.04 8.81
N VAL A 75 24.40 7.18 9.26
CA VAL A 75 25.78 7.33 9.73
C VAL A 75 25.95 6.69 11.10
N PHE A 76 24.94 6.84 11.96
CA PHE A 76 24.83 6.16 13.24
C PHE A 76 23.36 6.11 13.71
N PRO A 77 22.97 5.13 14.55
CA PRO A 77 23.77 4.02 15.06
C PRO A 77 24.22 3.07 13.94
N LYS A 78 25.26 2.26 14.19
CA LYS A 78 25.71 1.28 13.20
C LYS A 78 24.69 0.15 13.10
N ALA A 79 24.64 -0.49 11.93
CA ALA A 79 23.89 -1.74 11.78
C ALA A 79 24.30 -2.75 12.88
N ASP A 80 23.30 -3.40 13.47
CA ASP A 80 23.43 -4.39 14.54
C ASP A 80 24.10 -3.88 15.84
N GLN A 81 24.21 -2.56 16.02
CA GLN A 81 24.68 -1.99 17.28
C GLN A 81 23.67 -2.25 18.38
N VAL A 82 24.12 -2.86 19.48
CA VAL A 82 23.33 -2.97 20.71
C VAL A 82 23.30 -1.61 21.40
N LEU A 83 22.10 -1.16 21.77
CA LEU A 83 21.83 0.11 22.43
C LEU A 83 21.30 -0.22 23.83
N ASP A 84 21.96 0.31 24.86
CA ASP A 84 21.64 0.00 26.26
C ASP A 84 20.65 1.00 26.89
N ASP A 85 20.22 2.00 26.11
CA ASP A 85 19.36 3.10 26.55
C ASP A 85 18.08 3.13 25.70
N ASP A 86 17.01 3.72 26.25
CA ASP A 86 15.74 3.96 25.55
C ASP A 86 15.78 5.19 24.63
N THR A 87 16.94 5.85 24.60
CA THR A 87 17.20 7.06 23.85
C THR A 87 18.35 6.84 22.87
N VAL A 88 18.12 7.16 21.59
CA VAL A 88 19.07 6.90 20.52
C VAL A 88 19.28 8.14 19.68
N SER A 89 20.53 8.56 19.55
CA SER A 89 20.89 9.58 18.57
C SER A 89 21.08 8.93 17.20
N VAL A 90 20.47 9.51 16.17
CA VAL A 90 20.53 9.07 14.78
C VAL A 90 21.15 10.16 13.92
N GLY A 91 22.23 9.81 13.22
CA GLY A 91 22.85 10.65 12.21
C GLY A 91 22.48 10.16 10.82
N LEU A 92 22.01 11.08 9.98
CA LEU A 92 21.65 10.79 8.60
C LEU A 92 22.57 11.58 7.67
N ASP A 93 22.98 10.96 6.56
CA ASP A 93 23.62 11.65 5.45
C ASP A 93 22.70 11.59 4.23
N VAL A 94 22.50 12.74 3.57
CA VAL A 94 21.54 12.89 2.48
C VAL A 94 22.25 13.42 1.25
N ASN A 95 22.28 12.59 0.23
CA ASN A 95 22.95 12.91 -1.02
C ASN A 95 21.92 13.13 -2.12
N GLY A 96 22.08 14.20 -2.89
CA GLY A 96 21.24 14.48 -4.05
C GLY A 96 19.83 15.02 -3.74
N LEU A 97 19.56 15.43 -2.50
CA LEU A 97 18.35 16.13 -2.10
C LEU A 97 18.69 17.28 -1.14
N SER A 98 18.28 18.49 -1.47
CA SER A 98 18.35 19.62 -0.55
C SER A 98 17.12 19.61 0.37
N LEU A 99 17.34 19.43 1.66
CA LEU A 99 16.30 19.51 2.68
C LEU A 99 16.13 20.95 3.15
N PHE A 100 14.88 21.40 3.27
CA PHE A 100 14.55 22.70 3.85
C PHE A 100 13.06 22.77 4.18
N GLN A 101 12.70 23.58 5.17
CA GLN A 101 11.32 23.95 5.46
C GLN A 101 11.11 25.43 5.13
N ASP A 102 10.15 25.73 4.26
CA ASP A 102 9.73 27.10 4.03
C ASP A 102 9.03 27.65 5.28
N GLU A 103 9.47 28.80 5.78
CA GLU A 103 8.96 29.39 7.03
C GLU A 103 7.51 29.87 6.93
N MET A 104 7.05 30.28 5.74
CA MET A 104 5.71 30.82 5.54
C MET A 104 4.67 29.72 5.43
N PHE A 105 4.98 28.68 4.67
CA PHE A 105 4.04 27.59 4.38
C PHE A 105 4.24 26.37 5.29
N GLY A 106 5.38 26.26 5.97
CA GLY A 106 5.74 25.08 6.75
C GLY A 106 5.98 23.83 5.90
N LEU A 107 6.25 24.02 4.60
CA LEU A 107 6.37 22.95 3.61
C LEU A 107 7.76 22.96 2.97
N GLY A 108 8.19 21.80 2.51
CA GLY A 108 9.42 21.68 1.74
C GLY A 108 9.87 20.22 1.62
N PRO A 109 10.94 19.95 0.87
CA PRO A 109 11.54 18.63 0.79
C PRO A 109 12.06 18.20 2.16
N HIS A 110 11.60 17.05 2.63
CA HIS A 110 11.97 16.46 3.91
C HIS A 110 12.07 14.95 3.80
N LEU A 111 12.70 14.35 4.81
CA LEU A 111 12.64 12.91 5.01
C LEU A 111 11.48 12.57 5.95
N ASN A 112 10.79 11.48 5.66
CA ASN A 112 9.92 10.85 6.63
C ASN A 112 10.75 9.80 7.36
N LEU A 113 10.98 10.00 8.65
CA LEU A 113 11.59 8.98 9.49
C LEU A 113 10.49 8.06 10.02
N LEU A 114 10.70 6.77 9.82
CA LEU A 114 9.84 5.74 10.36
C LEU A 114 10.60 4.98 11.44
N LEU A 115 9.91 4.68 12.53
CA LEU A 115 10.35 3.78 13.59
C LEU A 115 9.36 2.62 13.64
N ASP A 116 9.85 1.39 13.51
CA ASP A 116 9.01 0.18 13.51
C ASP A 116 7.80 0.25 12.55
N ASN A 117 8.05 0.77 11.34
CA ASN A 117 7.05 1.01 10.29
C ASN A 117 5.99 2.08 10.61
N GLU A 118 6.11 2.80 11.71
CA GLU A 118 5.25 3.93 12.08
C GLU A 118 5.95 5.26 11.83
N PHE A 119 5.17 6.30 11.51
CA PHE A 119 5.71 7.64 11.30
C PHE A 119 6.21 8.24 12.62
N TYR A 120 7.49 8.61 12.66
CA TYR A 120 8.11 9.24 13.83
C TYR A 120 8.18 10.76 13.68
N ALA A 121 8.84 11.24 12.62
CA ALA A 121 9.05 12.67 12.40
C ALA A 121 9.31 13.02 10.93
N ALA A 122 9.01 14.27 10.58
CA ALA A 122 9.47 14.91 9.35
C ALA A 122 10.81 15.61 9.62
N VAL A 123 11.85 15.24 8.87
CA VAL A 123 13.22 15.75 9.06
C VAL A 123 13.57 16.70 7.92
N TYR A 124 13.71 17.98 8.26
CA TYR A 124 14.03 19.07 7.32
C TYR A 124 15.50 19.50 7.37
N ASP A 125 16.24 19.05 8.38
CA ASP A 125 17.67 19.32 8.56
C ASP A 125 18.35 18.08 9.16
N VAL A 126 19.51 17.72 8.60
CA VAL A 126 20.34 16.59 9.03
C VAL A 126 21.72 17.05 9.51
N ALA A 127 21.95 18.36 9.62
CA ALA A 127 23.18 18.93 10.15
C ALA A 127 23.40 18.57 11.63
N GLN A 128 22.31 18.32 12.36
CA GLN A 128 22.34 17.86 13.74
C GLN A 128 21.74 16.46 13.86
N PRO A 129 22.26 15.62 14.76
CA PRO A 129 21.67 14.32 15.05
C PRO A 129 20.23 14.45 15.54
N LEU A 130 19.36 13.57 15.05
CA LEU A 130 18.01 13.43 15.59
C LEU A 130 18.06 12.56 16.84
N VAL A 131 17.38 12.96 17.91
CA VAL A 131 17.26 12.16 19.12
C VAL A 131 15.90 11.47 19.14
N LEU A 132 15.91 10.15 19.14
CA LEU A 132 14.74 9.32 19.37
C LEU A 132 14.65 9.02 20.86
N THR A 133 13.51 9.28 21.48
CA THR A 133 13.27 9.04 22.91
C THR A 133 12.14 8.03 23.12
N ASP A 134 12.06 7.49 24.34
CA ASP A 134 10.98 6.62 24.80
C ASP A 134 10.82 5.37 23.92
N LEU A 135 11.94 4.84 23.40
CA LEU A 135 11.93 3.67 22.54
C LEU A 135 11.48 2.44 23.32
N ALA A 136 10.57 1.66 22.72
CA ALA A 136 10.16 0.39 23.30
C ALA A 136 11.34 -0.59 23.30
N PRO A 137 11.52 -1.40 24.36
CA PRO A 137 12.52 -2.45 24.37
C PRO A 137 12.17 -3.51 23.31
N GLY A 138 13.20 -3.94 22.57
CA GLY A 138 13.13 -5.01 21.57
C GLY A 138 13.53 -6.38 22.10
#